data_AF-A0A7C1HP16-F1
#
_entry.id   AF-A0A7C1HP16-F1
#
_cell.length_a   1.000
_cell.length_b   1.000
_cell.length_c   1.000
_cell.angle_alpha   90.00
_cell.angle_beta   90.00
_cell.angle_gamma   90.00
#
_symmetry.space_group_name_H-M   'P 1'
#
loop_
_entity.id
_entity.type
_entity.pdbx_description
1 polymer ?
#
loop_
_entity_poly.entity_id
_entity_poly.type
_entity_poly.pdbx_seq_one_letter_code
_entity_poly.pdbx_strand_id
1 'polypeptide(L)'
;MPNKKMVLVFSFFIMAAGAALSFFLPEKNHYHIPFHLFIFAAVMLSFVLAAKDVMIIMLLACGVVWGMGFGGILAKTSQLMAETGVIIAVIAMLVLYDADFKTEKNSLDSVISYKKKEMEALEEELKKLSKENHDILEEIKNKKKIFVS
;
A
#
# COMPACT_ATOMS: atom_id res chain seq x y z
N MET A 1 -5.36 6.58 10.35
CA MET A 1 -5.37 6.36 8.89
C MET A 1 -5.73 7.66 8.19
N PRO A 2 -4.89 8.17 7.27
CA PRO A 2 -5.27 9.28 6.41
C PRO A 2 -6.52 8.88 5.62
N ASN A 3 -7.53 9.74 5.58
CA ASN A 3 -8.71 9.45 4.77
C ASN A 3 -8.29 9.50 3.29
N LYS A 4 -8.18 8.33 2.63
CA LYS A 4 -7.76 8.22 1.22
C LYS A 4 -8.59 9.12 0.30
N LYS A 5 -9.88 9.36 0.61
CA LYS A 5 -10.73 10.31 -0.13
C LYS A 5 -10.25 11.75 0.04
N MET A 6 -9.83 12.14 1.24
CA MET A 6 -9.30 13.48 1.50
C MET A 6 -7.95 13.69 0.81
N VAL A 7 -7.05 12.70 0.85
CA VAL A 7 -5.77 12.76 0.12
C VAL A 7 -5.99 12.90 -1.39
N LEU A 8 -6.98 12.18 -1.94
CA LEU A 8 -7.34 12.24 -3.35
C LEU A 8 -7.96 13.60 -3.73
N VAL A 9 -8.88 14.14 -2.93
CA VAL A 9 -9.45 15.47 -3.17
C VAL A 9 -8.35 16.54 -3.11
N PHE A 10 -7.44 16.44 -2.14
CA PHE A 10 -6.34 17.37 -1.98
C PHE A 10 -5.33 17.28 -3.14
N SER A 11 -5.02 16.09 -3.64
CA SER A 11 -4.14 15.93 -4.80
C SER A 11 -4.75 16.53 -6.07
N PHE A 12 -6.04 16.33 -6.33
CA PHE A 12 -6.73 16.98 -7.44
C PHE A 12 -6.79 18.49 -7.29
N PHE A 13 -6.96 19.00 -6.07
CA PHE A 13 -6.91 20.43 -5.80
C PHE A 13 -5.53 21.02 -6.11
N ILE A 14 -4.44 20.35 -5.71
CA ILE A 14 -3.07 20.77 -6.02
C ILE A 14 -2.81 20.73 -7.54
N MET A 15 -3.32 19.72 -8.26
CA MET A 15 -3.21 19.69 -9.73
C MET A 15 -3.94 20.87 -10.38
N ALA A 16 -5.15 21.18 -9.94
CA ALA A 16 -5.92 22.31 -10.45
C ALA A 16 -5.22 23.66 -10.16
N ALA A 17 -4.68 23.81 -8.95
CA ALA A 17 -3.89 24.97 -8.55
C ALA A 17 -2.58 25.09 -9.36
N GLY A 18 -1.89 23.97 -9.59
CA GLY A 18 -0.70 23.89 -10.43
C GLY A 18 -1.01 24.29 -11.88
N ALA A 19 -2.10 23.78 -12.45
CA ALA A 19 -2.54 24.14 -13.80
C ALA A 19 -2.88 25.63 -13.93
N ALA A 20 -3.60 26.18 -12.95
CA ALA A 20 -3.91 27.61 -12.92
C ALA A 20 -2.62 28.44 -12.81
N LEU A 21 -1.71 28.09 -11.89
CA LEU A 21 -0.44 28.80 -11.71
C LEU A 21 0.45 28.73 -12.96
N SER A 22 0.49 27.60 -13.67
CA SER A 22 1.20 27.49 -14.96
C SER A 22 0.67 28.46 -16.02
N PHE A 23 -0.62 28.80 -15.97
CA PHE A 23 -1.22 29.76 -16.91
C PHE A 23 -0.87 31.22 -16.56
N PHE A 24 -0.75 31.53 -15.26
CA PHE A 24 -0.51 32.90 -14.79
C PHE A 24 0.97 33.26 -14.57
N LEU A 25 1.84 32.28 -14.35
CA LEU A 25 3.26 32.52 -14.04
C LEU A 25 4.16 32.08 -15.20
N PRO A 26 4.85 33.02 -15.89
CA PRO A 26 5.84 32.65 -16.89
C PRO A 26 7.02 31.90 -16.22
N GLU A 27 7.31 30.69 -16.73
CA GLU A 27 8.31 29.75 -16.15
C GLU A 27 9.69 30.38 -15.94
N LYS A 28 10.08 31.30 -16.82
CA LYS A 28 11.42 31.90 -16.87
C LYS A 28 11.87 32.56 -15.56
N ASN A 29 10.93 32.98 -14.72
CA ASN A 29 11.20 33.69 -13.46
C ASN A 29 10.80 32.92 -12.19
N HIS A 30 10.13 31.77 -12.30
CA HIS A 30 9.46 31.11 -11.16
C HIS A 30 9.90 29.65 -10.95
N TYR A 31 11.10 29.29 -11.39
CA TYR A 31 11.81 28.05 -11.00
C TYR A 31 10.97 26.76 -11.11
N HIS A 32 10.10 26.67 -12.13
CA HIS A 32 9.20 25.53 -12.33
C HIS A 32 8.35 25.17 -11.08
N ILE A 33 8.02 26.13 -10.22
CA ILE A 33 7.14 25.92 -9.05
C ILE A 33 5.83 25.20 -9.43
N PRO A 34 5.15 25.53 -10.54
CA PRO A 34 3.96 24.80 -10.96
C PRO A 34 4.24 23.31 -11.24
N PHE A 35 5.39 22.99 -11.83
CA PHE A 35 5.81 21.60 -12.09
C PHE A 35 6.05 20.82 -10.79
N HIS A 36 6.60 21.47 -9.76
CA HIS A 36 6.80 20.86 -8.45
C HIS A 36 5.48 20.56 -7.73
N LEU A 37 4.46 21.40 -7.93
CA LEU A 37 3.10 21.13 -7.44
C LEU A 37 2.49 19.89 -8.12
N PHE A 38 2.71 19.71 -9.44
CA PHE A 38 2.30 18.50 -10.14
C PHE A 38 3.03 17.26 -9.63
N ILE A 39 4.34 17.35 -9.38
CA ILE A 39 5.12 16.26 -8.78
C ILE A 39 4.56 15.91 -7.39
N PHE A 40 4.28 16.90 -6.55
CA PHE A 40 3.71 16.68 -5.23
C PHE A 40 2.34 15.99 -5.31
N ALA A 41 1.48 16.42 -6.23
CA ALA A 41 0.19 15.76 -6.47
C ALA A 41 0.35 14.31 -6.96
N ALA A 42 1.32 14.03 -7.83
CA ALA A 42 1.62 12.68 -8.31
C ALA A 42 2.11 11.77 -7.16
N VAL A 43 2.93 12.29 -6.25
CA VAL A 43 3.36 11.58 -5.03
C VAL A 43 2.15 11.26 -4.16
N MET A 44 1.25 12.22 -3.94
CA MET A 44 0.03 11.98 -3.15
C MET A 44 -0.92 10.96 -3.80
N LEU A 45 -1.06 10.98 -5.12
CA LEU A 45 -1.86 9.99 -5.86
C LEU A 45 -1.22 8.60 -5.79
N SER A 46 0.11 8.50 -5.88
CA SER A 46 0.82 7.22 -5.80
C SER A 46 0.64 6.52 -4.44
N PHE A 47 0.52 7.28 -3.35
CA PHE A 47 0.14 6.75 -2.04
C PHE A 47 -1.27 6.14 -2.04
N VAL A 48 -2.25 6.80 -2.66
CA VAL A 48 -3.63 6.28 -2.75
C VAL A 48 -3.68 5.00 -3.59
N LEU A 49 -2.90 4.94 -4.67
CA LEU A 49 -2.79 3.79 -5.57
C LEU A 49 -1.86 2.69 -5.06
N ALA A 50 -1.24 2.85 -3.88
CA ALA A 50 -0.24 1.94 -3.33
C ALA A 50 0.97 1.68 -4.26
N ALA A 51 1.30 2.64 -5.13
CA ALA A 51 2.38 2.54 -6.11
C ALA A 51 3.72 3.00 -5.52
N LYS A 52 4.27 2.22 -4.57
CA LYS A 52 5.52 2.56 -3.87
C LYS A 52 6.71 2.85 -4.80
N ASP A 53 6.76 2.17 -5.95
CA ASP A 53 7.87 2.29 -6.88
C ASP A 53 7.92 3.70 -7.51
N VAL A 54 6.76 4.33 -7.71
CA VAL A 54 6.66 5.72 -8.20
C VAL A 54 7.24 6.70 -7.18
N MET A 55 6.95 6.50 -5.89
CA MET A 55 7.51 7.32 -4.82
C MET A 55 9.04 7.17 -4.75
N ILE A 56 9.55 5.95 -4.88
CA ILE A 56 11.00 5.67 -4.85
C ILE A 56 11.70 6.30 -6.06
N ILE A 57 11.14 6.15 -7.27
CA ILE A 57 11.70 6.75 -8.49
C ILE A 57 11.77 8.28 -8.37
N MET A 58 10.73 8.91 -7.82
CA MET A 58 10.73 10.36 -7.57
C MET A 58 11.82 10.77 -6.57
N LEU A 59 12.02 9.99 -5.52
CA LEU A 59 13.08 10.25 -4.53
C LEU A 59 14.47 10.18 -5.17
N LEU A 60 14.72 9.18 -6.01
CA LEU A 60 15.97 9.04 -6.77
C LEU A 60 16.16 10.21 -7.75
N ALA A 61 15.11 10.58 -8.48
CA ALA A 61 15.16 11.70 -9.42
C ALA A 61 15.49 13.03 -8.70
N CYS A 62 14.84 13.32 -7.57
CA CYS A 62 15.17 14.49 -6.76
C CYS A 62 16.59 14.41 -6.17
N GLY A 63 17.05 13.23 -5.76
CA GLY A 63 18.42 13.01 -5.30
C GLY A 63 19.48 13.27 -6.36
N VAL A 64 19.23 12.89 -7.62
CA VAL A 64 20.11 13.18 -8.76
C VAL A 64 20.20 14.69 -8.99
N VAL A 65 19.08 15.40 -8.98
CA VAL A 65 19.05 16.87 -9.12
C VAL A 65 19.83 17.54 -7.98
N TRP A 66 19.69 17.04 -6.75
CA TRP A 66 20.48 17.49 -5.61
C TRP A 66 21.99 17.27 -5.80
N GLY A 67 22.39 16.11 -6.32
CA GLY A 67 23.78 15.80 -6.65
C GLY A 67 24.35 16.73 -7.72
N MET A 68 23.57 17.05 -8.75
CA MET A 68 23.94 18.03 -9.78
C MET A 68 24.09 19.45 -9.20
N GLY A 69 23.29 19.80 -8.20
CA GLY A 69 23.40 21.06 -7.46
C GLY A 69 24.71 21.19 -6.70
N PHE A 70 25.10 20.15 -5.96
CA PHE A 70 26.41 20.11 -5.28
C PHE A 70 27.60 20.15 -6.23
N GLY A 71 27.46 19.57 -7.43
CA GLY A 71 28.48 19.61 -8.49
C GLY A 71 28.64 20.97 -9.18
N GLY A 72 27.89 22.00 -8.78
CA GLY A 72 27.97 23.35 -9.36
C GLY A 72 27.37 23.47 -10.77
N ILE A 73 26.64 22.44 -11.23
CA ILE A 73 26.03 22.40 -12.57
C ILE A 73 24.74 23.24 -12.61
N LEU A 74 24.04 23.36 -11.47
CA LEU A 74 22.82 24.17 -11.37
C LEU A 74 23.14 25.62 -11.01
N ALA A 75 22.58 26.55 -11.77
CA ALA A 75 22.87 27.98 -11.67
C ALA A 75 22.30 28.65 -10.39
N LYS A 76 21.31 28.05 -9.72
CA LYS A 76 20.60 28.68 -8.59
C LYS A 76 20.18 27.68 -7.52
N THR A 77 20.58 27.98 -6.27
CA THR A 77 20.28 27.21 -5.05
C THR A 77 18.81 27.23 -4.65
N SER A 78 18.02 28.20 -5.14
CA SER A 78 16.59 28.30 -4.86
C SER A 78 15.78 27.18 -5.50
N GLN A 79 16.29 26.58 -6.58
CA GLN A 79 15.69 25.40 -7.20
C GLN A 79 15.70 24.26 -6.17
N LEU A 80 16.88 23.93 -5.62
CA LEU A 80 17.11 22.85 -4.64
C LEU A 80 16.16 22.85 -3.43
N MET A 81 15.67 24.03 -3.01
CA MET A 81 14.69 24.12 -1.92
C MET A 81 13.35 23.47 -2.29
N ALA A 82 12.92 23.57 -3.54
CA ALA A 82 11.70 22.96 -4.04
C ALA A 82 11.84 21.44 -4.14
N GLU A 83 12.95 20.90 -4.65
CA GLU A 83 13.18 19.44 -4.65
C GLU A 83 13.29 18.89 -3.22
N THR A 84 13.85 19.66 -2.28
CA THR A 84 13.90 19.26 -0.87
C THR A 84 12.50 19.11 -0.27
N GLY A 85 11.59 20.04 -0.59
CA GLY A 85 10.19 19.94 -0.18
C GLY A 85 9.50 18.69 -0.73
N VAL A 86 9.77 18.34 -2.00
CA VAL A 86 9.28 17.10 -2.61
C VAL A 86 9.85 15.86 -1.89
N ILE A 87 11.16 15.82 -1.62
CA ILE A 87 11.80 14.70 -0.91
C ILE A 87 11.15 14.49 0.47
N ILE A 88 10.99 15.55 1.26
CA ILE A 88 10.36 15.47 2.59
C ILE A 88 8.94 14.91 2.48
N ALA A 89 8.16 15.37 1.49
CA ALA A 89 6.81 14.88 1.25
C ALA A 89 6.76 13.40 0.86
N VAL A 90 7.65 12.97 -0.03
CA VAL A 90 7.77 11.56 -0.44
C VAL A 90 8.13 10.67 0.74
N ILE A 91 9.10 11.09 1.57
CA ILE A 91 9.51 10.34 2.76
C ILE A 91 8.35 10.23 3.75
N ALA A 92 7.65 11.32 4.03
CA ALA A 92 6.48 11.32 4.92
C ALA A 92 5.41 10.34 4.42
N MET A 93 5.14 10.32 3.11
CA MET A 93 4.16 9.41 2.51
C MET A 93 4.61 7.94 2.54
N LEU A 94 5.90 7.65 2.37
CA LEU A 94 6.45 6.29 2.52
C LEU A 94 6.32 5.78 3.96
N VAL A 95 6.54 6.62 4.96
CA VAL A 95 6.36 6.25 6.37
C VAL A 95 4.89 5.92 6.67
N LEU A 96 3.96 6.72 6.15
CA LEU A 96 2.52 6.44 6.26
C LEU A 96 2.14 5.14 5.57
N TYR A 97 2.73 4.86 4.40
CA TYR A 97 2.49 3.62 3.65
C TYR A 97 2.94 2.38 4.43
N ASP A 98 4.13 2.41 5.03
CA ASP A 98 4.64 1.29 5.85
C ASP A 98 3.77 1.04 7.09
N ALA A 99 3.27 2.10 7.73
CA ALA A 99 2.37 1.98 8.88
C ALA A 99 1.02 1.34 8.50
N ASP A 100 0.44 1.74 7.37
CA ASP A 100 -0.80 1.14 6.85
C ASP A 100 -0.57 -0.34 6.47
N PHE A 101 0.55 -0.65 5.80
CA PHE A 101 0.90 -2.03 5.43
C PHE A 101 1.10 -2.94 6.64
N LYS A 102 1.79 -2.48 7.70
CA LYS A 102 1.93 -3.24 8.95
C LYS A 102 0.59 -3.54 9.60
N THR A 103 -0.31 -2.57 9.59
CA THR A 103 -1.67 -2.73 10.16
C THR A 103 -2.47 -3.75 9.36
N GLU A 104 -2.45 -3.65 8.04
CA GLU A 104 -3.14 -4.59 7.14
C GLU A 104 -2.58 -6.01 7.25
N LYS A 105 -1.24 -6.15 7.33
CA LYS A 105 -0.57 -7.42 7.60
C LYS A 105 -1.03 -8.05 8.92
N ASN A 106 -1.04 -7.28 10.01
CA ASN A 106 -1.48 -7.80 11.32
C ASN A 106 -2.94 -8.28 11.30
N SER A 107 -3.81 -7.57 10.56
CA SER A 107 -5.20 -7.98 10.37
C SER A 107 -5.28 -9.29 9.59
N LEU A 108 -4.52 -9.42 8.50
CA LEU A 108 -4.44 -10.64 7.70
C LEU A 108 -3.91 -11.82 8.50
N ASP A 109 -2.84 -11.63 9.28
CA ASP A 109 -2.27 -12.66 10.15
C ASP A 109 -3.30 -13.14 11.19
N SER A 110 -4.12 -12.24 11.73
CA SER A 110 -5.22 -12.60 12.64
C SER A 110 -6.29 -13.45 11.96
N VAL A 111 -6.71 -13.06 10.74
CA VAL A 111 -7.70 -13.81 9.95
C VAL A 111 -7.16 -15.19 9.57
N ILE A 112 -5.91 -15.28 9.14
CA ILE A 112 -5.25 -16.55 8.79
C ILE A 112 -5.17 -17.46 10.02
N SER A 113 -4.76 -16.92 11.17
CA SER A 113 -4.69 -17.68 12.42
C SER A 113 -6.07 -18.22 12.83
N TYR A 114 -7.10 -17.40 12.73
CA TYR A 114 -8.48 -17.82 12.99
C TYR A 114 -8.92 -18.95 12.05
N LYS A 115 -8.71 -18.78 10.74
CA LYS A 115 -9.09 -19.77 9.73
C LYS A 115 -8.32 -21.08 9.88
N LYS A 116 -7.06 -21.02 10.31
CA LYS A 116 -6.26 -22.21 10.61
C LYS A 116 -6.85 -23.00 11.79
N LYS A 117 -7.23 -22.33 12.87
CA LYS A 117 -7.90 -22.98 14.02
C LYS A 117 -9.24 -23.61 13.63
N GLU A 118 -10.00 -22.93 12.78
CA GLU A 118 -11.27 -23.44 12.27
C GLU A 118 -11.05 -24.71 11.44
N MET A 119 -10.03 -24.76 10.58
CA MET A 119 -9.66 -25.96 9.83
C MET A 119 -9.21 -27.11 10.75
N GLU A 120 -8.38 -26.84 11.76
CA GLU A 120 -7.94 -27.86 12.72
C GLU A 120 -9.13 -28.48 13.47
N ALA A 121 -10.09 -27.65 13.91
CA ALA A 121 -11.32 -28.14 14.54
C ALA A 121 -12.16 -29.00 13.59
N LEU A 122 -12.29 -28.59 12.33
CA LEU A 122 -13.05 -29.31 11.31
C LEU A 122 -12.40 -30.66 10.96
N GLU A 123 -11.06 -30.72 10.93
CA GLU A 123 -10.32 -31.97 10.75
C GLU A 123 -10.51 -32.94 11.92
N GLU A 124 -10.52 -32.45 13.16
CA GLU A 124 -10.82 -33.26 14.35
C GLU A 124 -12.24 -33.81 14.31
N GLU A 125 -13.22 -32.97 13.95
CA GLU A 125 -14.62 -33.39 13.80
C GLU A 125 -14.80 -34.42 12.70
N LEU A 126 -14.14 -34.24 11.55
CA LEU A 126 -14.11 -35.22 10.46
C LEU A 126 -13.51 -36.56 10.90
N LYS A 127 -12.41 -36.55 11.66
CA LYS A 127 -11.81 -37.78 12.20
C LYS A 127 -12.77 -38.49 13.15
N LYS A 128 -13.48 -37.75 14.01
CA LYS A 128 -14.47 -38.30 14.93
C LYS A 128 -15.64 -38.93 14.18
N LEU A 129 -16.23 -38.20 13.23
CA LEU A 129 -17.32 -38.70 12.38
C LEU A 129 -16.91 -39.92 11.56
N SER A 130 -15.69 -39.94 11.02
CA SER A 130 -15.14 -41.09 10.29
C SER A 130 -15.06 -42.34 11.17
N LYS A 131 -14.64 -42.17 12.43
CA LYS A 131 -14.59 -43.26 13.41
C LYS A 131 -15.99 -43.76 13.77
N GLU A 132 -16.92 -42.87 14.09
CA GLU A 132 -18.32 -43.23 14.38
C GLU A 132 -18.96 -43.98 13.21
N ASN A 133 -18.71 -43.54 11.98
CA ASN A 133 -19.23 -44.19 10.78
C ASN A 133 -18.62 -45.59 10.58
N HIS A 134 -17.32 -45.77 10.89
CA HIS A 134 -16.67 -47.07 10.87
C HIS A 134 -17.28 -48.03 11.90
N ASP A 135 -17.49 -47.57 13.13
CA ASP A 135 -18.08 -48.35 14.22
C ASP A 135 -19.52 -48.80 13.87
N ILE A 136 -20.33 -47.90 13.30
CA ILE A 136 -21.70 -48.21 12.83
C ILE A 136 -21.67 -49.27 11.72
N LEU A 137 -20.75 -49.14 10.74
CA LEU A 137 -20.62 -50.10 9.65
C LEU A 137 -20.22 -51.50 10.15
N GLU A 138 -19.32 -51.59 11.14
CA GLU A 138 -19.00 -52.86 11.80
C GLU A 138 -20.21 -53.46 12.51
N GLU A 139 -20.97 -52.65 13.24
CA GLU A 139 -22.16 -53.13 13.95
C GLU A 139 -23.22 -53.67 12.99
N ILE A 140 -23.46 -52.97 11.87
CA ILE A 140 -24.35 -53.42 10.80
C ILE A 140 -23.86 -54.75 10.21
N LYS A 141 -22.56 -54.87 9.93
CA LYS A 141 -21.96 -56.10 9.38
C LYS A 141 -22.12 -57.29 10.33
N ASN A 142 -21.94 -57.06 11.63
CA ASN A 142 -22.13 -58.08 12.66
C ASN A 142 -23.60 -58.49 12.79
N LYS A 143 -24.54 -57.54 12.84
CA LYS A 143 -25.98 -57.84 12.85
C LYS A 143 -26.43 -58.59 11.60
N LYS A 144 -25.91 -58.22 10.42
CA LYS A 144 -26.21 -58.91 9.16
C LYS A 144 -25.70 -60.35 9.14
N LYS A 145 -24.52 -60.61 9.72
CA LYS A 145 -24.02 -61.99 9.91
C LYS A 145 -24.95 -62.83 10.77
N ILE A 146 -25.47 -62.26 11.85
CA ILE A 146 -26.40 -62.93 12.78
C ILE A 146 -27.76 -63.21 12.13
N PHE A 147 -28.24 -62.29 11.27
CA PHE A 147 -29.55 -62.45 10.62
C PHE A 147 -29.56 -63.44 9.43
N VAL A 148 -28.39 -63.74 8.88
CA VAL A 148 -28.22 -64.64 7.73
C VAL A 148 -27.77 -66.05 8.18
N SER A 149 -27.42 -66.23 9.46
CA SER A 149 -27.17 -67.54 10.09
C SER A 149 -28.46 -68.09 10.72
#